data_AF-A0A4Q2SED6-F1
#
_entry.id   AF-A0A4Q2SED6-F1
#
_cell.length_a   1.000
_cell.length_b   1.000
_cell.length_c   1.000
_cell.angle_alpha   90.00
_cell.angle_beta   90.00
_cell.angle_gamma   90.00
#
_symmetry.space_group_name_H-M   'P 1'
#
loop_
_entity.id
_entity.type
_entity.pdbx_description
1 polymer ?
#
loop_
_entity_poly.entity_id
_entity_poly.type
_entity_poly.pdbx_seq_one_letter_code
_entity_poly.pdbx_strand_id
1 'polypeptide(L)'
;AIEQDEIKIVFQPLIAATDGEINGVEALARWVPPTGTVSPEVFIPLAEKSGLIEALTRKILLGSIRTVSCWQSLELSVNVSPIQLC
;
A
#
# COMPACT_ATOMS: atom_id res chain seq x y z
N ALA A 1 -8.46 -6.19 11.77
CA ALA A 1 -7.94 -5.51 10.57
C ALA A 1 -6.79 -6.24 9.85
N ILE A 2 -5.54 -6.18 10.31
CA ILE A 2 -4.38 -6.69 9.55
C ILE A 2 -4.43 -8.22 9.39
N GLU A 3 -4.67 -8.95 10.48
CA GLU A 3 -4.76 -10.43 10.47
C GLU A 3 -6.07 -10.93 9.84
N GLN A 4 -7.14 -10.14 9.95
CA GLN A 4 -8.48 -10.45 9.41
C GLN A 4 -8.61 -10.13 7.90
N ASP A 5 -7.50 -9.74 7.25
CA ASP A 5 -7.45 -9.38 5.84
C ASP A 5 -8.41 -8.26 5.39
N GLU A 6 -8.74 -7.35 6.31
CA GLU A 6 -9.59 -6.17 6.04
C GLU A 6 -8.80 -5.03 5.39
N ILE A 7 -7.48 -5.08 5.47
CA ILE A 7 -6.59 -4.17 4.74
C ILE A 7 -6.29 -4.77 3.37
N LYS A 8 -6.80 -4.13 2.33
CA LYS A 8 -6.57 -4.48 0.93
C LYS A 8 -5.50 -3.59 0.31
N ILE A 9 -4.83 -4.12 -0.70
CA ILE A 9 -3.87 -3.41 -1.53
C ILE A 9 -4.59 -3.02 -2.81
N VAL A 10 -4.53 -1.74 -3.18
CA VAL A 10 -4.95 -1.24 -4.49
C VAL A 10 -3.75 -0.61 -5.18
N PHE A 11 -3.77 -0.62 -6.51
CA PHE A 11 -2.66 -0.09 -7.32
C PHE A 11 -3.15 1.10 -8.13
N GLN A 12 -2.46 2.22 -7.98
CA GLN A 12 -2.68 3.41 -8.79
C GLN A 12 -1.65 3.45 -9.92
N PRO A 13 -2.06 3.49 -11.20
CA PRO A 13 -1.12 3.59 -12.32
C PRO A 13 -0.33 4.90 -12.27
N LEU A 14 0.96 4.81 -12.56
CA LEU A 14 1.85 5.93 -12.79
C LEU A 14 2.09 6.04 -14.29
N ILE A 15 1.59 7.13 -14.88
CA ILE A 15 1.65 7.38 -16.32
C ILE A 15 2.86 8.27 -16.62
N ALA A 16 3.72 7.82 -17.53
CA ALA A 16 4.84 8.61 -18.00
C ALA A 16 4.36 9.77 -18.86
N ALA A 17 4.78 11.00 -18.53
CA ALA A 17 4.36 12.19 -19.25
C ALA A 17 4.93 12.28 -20.68
N THR A 18 5.96 11.48 -20.99
CA THR A 18 6.66 11.48 -22.27
C THR A 18 5.90 10.78 -23.39
N ASP A 19 5.24 9.68 -23.09
CA ASP A 19 4.60 8.78 -24.06
C ASP A 19 3.17 8.38 -23.65
N GLY A 20 2.74 8.68 -22.42
CA GLY A 20 1.42 8.30 -21.91
C GLY A 20 1.31 6.83 -21.49
N GLU A 21 2.42 6.11 -21.47
CA GLU A 21 2.44 4.69 -21.08
C GLU A 21 2.49 4.52 -19.57
N ILE A 22 1.97 3.38 -19.09
CA ILE A 22 2.05 3.01 -17.67
C ILE A 22 3.43 2.39 -17.43
N ASN A 23 4.31 3.12 -16.76
CA ASN A 23 5.66 2.65 -16.45
C ASN A 23 5.80 2.19 -14.98
N GLY A 24 4.78 2.43 -14.16
CA GLY A 24 4.79 1.99 -12.78
C GLY A 24 3.43 2.01 -12.11
N VAL A 25 3.43 1.56 -10.86
CA VAL A 25 2.25 1.50 -9.99
C VAL A 25 2.61 1.92 -8.58
N GLU A 26 1.70 2.65 -7.94
CA GLU A 26 1.78 2.94 -6.51
C GLU A 26 0.83 2.00 -5.75
N ALA A 27 1.38 1.25 -4.80
CA ALA A 27 0.62 0.40 -3.91
C ALA A 27 0.07 1.21 -2.73
N LEU A 28 -1.25 1.20 -2.58
CA LEU A 28 -1.97 1.94 -1.55
C LEU A 28 -2.77 1.00 -0.65
N ALA A 29 -2.67 1.23 0.66
CA ALA A 29 -3.48 0.53 1.64
C ALA A 29 -4.91 1.07 1.65
N ARG A 30 -5.90 0.17 1.70
CA ARG A 30 -7.32 0.48 1.87
C ARG A 30 -7.90 -0.39 2.97
N TRP A 31 -8.41 0.22 4.04
CA TRP A 31 -9.11 -0.53 5.07
C TRP A 31 -10.60 -0.61 4.74
N VAL A 32 -11.08 -1.81 4.46
CA VAL A 32 -12.46 -2.07 4.04
C VAL A 32 -13.09 -3.11 4.98
N PRO A 33 -13.35 -2.76 6.25
CA PRO A 33 -14.06 -3.63 7.16
C PRO A 33 -15.55 -3.73 6.78
N PRO A 34 -16.30 -4.74 7.28
CA PRO A 34 -17.73 -4.88 7.01
C PRO A 34 -18.59 -3.67 7.41
N THR A 35 -18.07 -2.84 8.33
CA THR A 35 -18.72 -1.63 8.84
C THR A 35 -18.56 -0.41 7.92
N GLY A 36 -17.75 -0.50 6.85
CA GLY A 36 -17.53 0.56 5.88
C GLY A 36 -16.07 1.00 5.78
N THR A 37 -15.69 1.57 4.64
CA THR A 37 -14.30 1.96 4.34
C THR A 37 -13.77 3.00 5.32
N VAL A 38 -12.54 2.80 5.80
CA VAL A 38 -11.84 3.73 6.69
C VAL A 38 -10.73 4.44 5.93
N SER A 39 -10.68 5.77 6.04
CA SER A 39 -9.66 6.60 5.37
C SER A 39 -8.24 6.27 5.88
N PRO A 40 -7.23 6.19 4.99
CA PRO A 40 -5.82 6.11 5.38
C PRO A 40 -5.37 7.19 6.36
N GLU A 41 -5.90 8.40 6.23
CA GLU A 41 -5.60 9.50 7.15
C GLU A 41 -6.04 9.22 8.60
N VAL A 42 -6.97 8.29 8.79
CA VAL A 42 -7.44 7.87 10.12
C VAL A 42 -6.60 6.71 10.66
N PHE A 43 -6.36 5.69 9.84
CA PHE A 43 -5.76 4.45 10.36
C PHE A 43 -4.23 4.40 10.30
N ILE A 44 -3.59 5.18 9.42
CA ILE A 44 -2.12 5.24 9.36
C ILE A 44 -1.55 5.86 10.65
N PRO A 45 -2.03 7.02 11.14
CA PRO A 45 -1.53 7.57 12.41
C PRO A 45 -1.83 6.66 13.60
N LEU A 46 -2.93 5.89 13.54
CA LEU A 46 -3.25 4.91 14.57
C LEU A 46 -2.28 3.73 14.55
N ALA A 47 -1.91 3.23 13.36
CA ALA A 47 -0.92 2.17 13.20
C ALA A 47 0.46 2.62 13.69
N GLU A 48 0.84 3.88 13.45
CA GLU A 48 2.09 4.46 13.99
C GLU A 48 2.08 4.51 15.52
N LYS A 49 1.04 5.10 16.12
CA LYS A 49 0.93 5.23 17.58
C LYS A 49 0.82 3.90 18.31
N SER A 50 0.29 2.87 17.65
CA SER A 50 0.14 1.52 18.21
C SER A 50 1.34 0.60 17.93
N GLY A 51 2.37 1.06 17.21
CA GLY A 51 3.50 0.24 16.80
C GLY A 51 3.16 -0.82 15.74
N LEU A 52 1.96 -0.76 15.15
CA LEU A 52 1.51 -1.69 14.11
C LEU A 52 1.92 -1.28 12.70
N ILE A 53 2.51 -0.09 12.53
CA ILE A 53 2.91 0.44 11.22
C ILE A 53 3.92 -0.47 10.50
N GLU A 54 4.86 -1.08 11.23
CA GLU A 54 5.83 -2.00 10.62
C GLU A 54 5.15 -3.24 10.06
N ALA A 55 4.24 -3.85 10.82
CA ALA A 55 3.47 -5.00 10.39
C ALA A 55 2.58 -4.67 9.19
N LEU A 56 1.95 -3.49 9.20
CA LEU A 56 1.16 -2.99 8.08
C LEU A 56 2.02 -2.82 6.83
N THR A 57 3.11 -2.06 6.91
CA THR A 57 4.01 -1.81 5.77
C THR A 57 4.59 -3.11 5.22
N ARG A 58 5.01 -4.05 6.07
CA ARG A 58 5.48 -5.38 5.65
C ARG A 58 4.41 -6.13 4.88
N LYS A 59 3.16 -6.12 5.36
CA LYS A 59 2.03 -6.77 4.67
C LYS A 59 1.80 -6.17 3.29
N ILE A 60 1.78 -4.84 3.18
CA ILE A 60 1.62 -4.14 1.91
C ILE A 60 2.79 -4.45 0.98
N LEU A 61 4.03 -4.32 1.42
CA LEU A 61 5.22 -4.55 0.59
C LEU A 61 5.25 -5.96 0.01
N LEU A 62 5.10 -6.99 0.85
CA LEU A 62 5.15 -8.39 0.40
C LEU A 62 3.98 -8.73 -0.53
N GLY A 63 2.77 -8.26 -0.20
CA GLY A 63 1.59 -8.46 -1.04
C GLY A 63 1.72 -7.75 -2.39
N SER A 64 2.29 -6.55 -2.42
CA SER A 64 2.55 -5.79 -3.64
C SER A 64 3.57 -6.48 -4.52
N ILE A 65 4.73 -6.86 -3.99
CA ILE A 65 5.77 -7.59 -4.74
C ILE A 65 5.18 -8.85 -5.37
N ARG A 66 4.42 -9.63 -4.60
CA ARG A 66 3.77 -10.85 -5.11
C ARG A 66 2.79 -10.55 -6.24
N THR A 67 2.03 -9.46 -6.13
CA THR A 67 1.03 -9.09 -7.14
C THR A 67 1.68 -8.58 -8.42
N VAL A 68 2.65 -7.67 -8.30
CA VAL A 68 3.33 -7.11 -9.48
C VAL A 68 4.30 -8.08 -10.13
N SER A 69 4.70 -9.17 -9.46
CA SER A 69 5.63 -10.16 -10.03
C SER A 69 5.11 -10.84 -11.31
N CYS A 70 3.79 -10.86 -11.53
CA CYS A 70 3.19 -11.35 -12.77
C CYS A 70 2.96 -10.26 -13.82
N TRP A 71 3.26 -8.99 -13.50
CA TRP A 71 3.19 -7.86 -14.42
C TRP A 71 4.57 -7.66 -15.05
N GLN A 72 4.61 -7.45 -16.36
CA GLN A 72 5.88 -7.23 -17.06
C GLN A 72 6.33 -5.78 -16.90
N SER A 73 7.57 -5.61 -16.44
CA SER A 73 8.36 -4.36 -16.52
C SER A 73 7.69 -3.10 -15.95
N LEU A 74 7.08 -3.19 -14.76
CA LEU A 74 6.55 -2.04 -14.04
C LEU A 74 7.39 -1.69 -12.81
N GLU A 75 7.64 -0.40 -12.59
CA GLU A 75 8.14 0.09 -11.31
C GLU A 75 7.07 -0.03 -10.22
N LEU A 76 7.47 -0.43 -9.02
CA LEU A 76 6.60 -0.52 -7.86
C LEU A 76 6.98 0.54 -6.82
N SER A 77 6.06 1.45 -6.54
CA SER A 77 6.15 2.42 -5.45
C SER A 77 5.34 1.95 -4.24
N VAL A 78 5.94 2.04 -3.05
CA VAL A 78 5.28 1.69 -1.77
C VAL A 78 5.53 2.81 -0.77
N ASN A 79 4.48 3.25 -0.10
CA ASN A 79 4.57 4.25 0.96
C ASN A 79 5.14 3.64 2.25
N VAL A 80 6.10 4.34 2.86
CA VAL A 80 6.75 3.96 4.12
C VAL A 80 6.62 5.13 5.10
N SER A 81 6.26 4.83 6.36
CA SER A 81 6.16 5.87 7.38
C SER A 81 7.54 6.36 7.80
N PRO A 82 7.74 7.67 8.07
CA PRO A 82 9.03 8.21 8.51
C PRO A 82 9.63 7.50 9.74
N ILE A 83 8.80 7.00 10.66
CA ILE A 83 9.27 6.30 11.86
C ILE A 83 10.02 5.00 11.53
N GLN A 84 9.83 4.46 10.34
CA GLN A 84 10.50 3.24 9.87
C GLN A 84 11.88 3.51 9.26
N LEU A 85 12.27 4.79 9.14
CA LEU A 85 13.56 5.23 8.58
C LEU A 85 14.52 5.76 9.66
N CYS A 86 14.06 5.83 10.91
CA CYS A 86 14.84 6.24 12.07
C CYS A 86 15.52 5.03 12.72
#